data_AF-A0A3D2G2I3-F1
#
_entry.id   AF-A0A3D2G2I3-F1
#
_cell.length_a   1.000
_cell.length_b   1.000
_cell.length_c   1.000
_cell.angle_alpha   90.00
_cell.angle_beta   90.00
_cell.angle_gamma   90.00
#
_symmetry.space_group_name_H-M   'P 1'
#
loop_
_entity.id
_entity.type
_entity.pdbx_description
1 polymer ?
#
loop_
_entity_poly.entity_id
_entity_poly.type
_entity_poly.pdbx_seq_one_letter_code
_entity_poly.pdbx_strand_id
1 'polypeptide(L)'
;MNEMDVLKNRWREAKGTRTFPDIAEAADLSPSTVEYAFSPKSTNPSIDTVVRISRELHVSLDETFGILSPSGRAETELARQDASHWKSRYESAVRDIEYLRTVILMLGVFCCVVVIWCVTLDVRCADIGFFRGEWNFVAVFSMVCFAIAAFMVVLFIIRVYRRHRQRKGENE
;
A
#
# COMPACT_ATOMS: atom_id res chain seq x y z
N MET A 1 27.75 -34.10 0.23
CA MET A 1 27.50 -34.43 1.66
C MET A 1 26.00 -34.56 1.80
N ASN A 2 25.48 -35.64 2.39
CA ASN A 2 24.04 -35.85 2.54
C ASN A 2 23.47 -34.79 3.49
N GLU A 3 22.32 -34.19 3.19
CA GLU A 3 21.66 -33.19 4.06
C GLU A 3 21.41 -33.75 5.47
N MET A 4 21.11 -35.05 5.56
CA MET A 4 20.99 -35.76 6.83
C MET A 4 22.31 -35.81 7.63
N ASP A 5 23.46 -35.91 6.96
CA ASP A 5 24.76 -35.87 7.63
C ASP A 5 25.07 -34.47 8.17
N VAL A 6 24.69 -33.43 7.41
CA VAL A 6 24.79 -32.03 7.85
C VAL A 6 23.92 -31.80 9.09
N LEU A 7 22.68 -32.30 9.08
CA LEU A 7 21.77 -32.20 10.23
C LEU A 7 22.35 -32.88 11.47
N LYS A 8 22.88 -34.10 11.31
CA LYS A 8 23.49 -34.84 12.42
C LYS A 8 24.71 -34.15 12.98
N ASN A 9 25.52 -33.50 12.14
CA ASN A 9 26.66 -32.72 12.63
C ASN A 9 26.19 -31.51 13.45
N ARG A 10 25.17 -30.79 12.98
CA ARG A 10 24.53 -29.71 13.75
C ARG A 10 23.93 -30.20 15.07
N TRP A 11 23.30 -31.39 15.09
CA TRP A 11 22.84 -32.01 16.34
C TRP A 11 23.99 -32.35 17.28
N ARG A 12 25.14 -32.83 16.78
CA ARG A 12 26.32 -33.11 17.61
C ARG A 12 26.90 -31.83 18.22
N GLU A 13 26.94 -30.74 17.46
CA GLU A 13 27.35 -29.43 17.94
C GLU A 13 26.39 -28.90 19.01
N ALA A 14 25.09 -28.93 18.74
CA ALA A 14 24.05 -28.43 19.66
C ALA A 14 23.87 -29.31 20.92
N LYS A 15 24.13 -30.62 20.82
CA LYS A 15 24.09 -31.54 21.96
C LYS A 15 25.08 -31.14 23.05
N GLY A 16 26.26 -30.62 22.69
CA GLY A 16 27.30 -30.24 23.65
C GLY A 16 27.62 -31.36 24.65
N THR A 17 27.41 -31.09 25.94
CA THR A 17 27.65 -32.05 27.04
C THR A 17 26.41 -32.83 27.48
N ARG A 18 25.23 -32.61 26.88
CA ARG A 18 23.99 -33.31 27.26
C ARG A 18 24.09 -34.80 26.97
N THR A 19 23.54 -35.64 27.83
CA THR A 19 23.56 -37.09 27.58
C THR A 19 22.42 -37.50 26.65
N PHE A 20 22.52 -38.67 26.00
CA PHE A 20 21.44 -39.18 25.16
C PHE A 20 20.15 -39.46 25.95
N PRO A 21 20.20 -40.00 27.19
CA PRO A 21 19.02 -40.09 28.05
C PRO A 21 18.33 -38.75 28.29
N ASP A 22 19.07 -37.68 28.59
CA ASP A 22 18.47 -36.36 28.87
C ASP A 22 17.75 -35.77 27.65
N ILE A 23 18.29 -36.01 26.45
CA ILE A 23 17.66 -35.57 25.19
C ILE A 23 16.44 -36.44 24.89
N ALA A 24 16.52 -37.74 25.17
CA ALA A 24 15.42 -38.67 24.94
C ALA A 24 14.22 -38.35 25.85
N GLU A 25 14.47 -38.06 27.13
CA GLU A 25 13.44 -37.62 28.07
C GLU A 25 12.78 -36.32 27.61
N ALA A 26 13.57 -35.31 27.24
CA ALA A 26 13.04 -34.02 26.80
C ALA A 26 12.33 -34.07 25.44
N ALA A 27 12.80 -34.93 24.52
CA ALA A 27 12.20 -35.13 23.20
C ALA A 27 11.01 -36.12 23.20
N ASP A 28 10.67 -36.72 24.35
CA ASP A 28 9.65 -37.77 24.47
C ASP A 28 9.92 -38.95 23.52
N LEU A 29 11.15 -39.48 23.60
CA LEU A 29 11.67 -40.59 22.78
C LEU A 29 12.40 -41.61 23.67
N SER A 30 12.60 -42.83 23.17
CA SER A 30 13.47 -43.79 23.88
C SER A 30 14.95 -43.44 23.70
N PRO A 31 15.81 -43.66 24.71
CA PRO A 31 17.25 -43.42 24.59
C PRO A 31 17.90 -44.16 23.43
N SER A 32 17.45 -45.38 23.14
CA SER A 32 17.89 -46.18 22.00
C SER A 32 17.53 -45.58 20.64
N THR A 33 16.37 -44.92 20.53
CA THR A 33 15.94 -44.23 19.31
C THR A 33 16.82 -43.01 19.04
N VAL A 34 17.12 -42.24 20.09
CA VAL A 34 18.03 -41.10 19.99
C VAL A 34 19.45 -41.55 19.64
N GLU A 35 19.98 -42.57 20.32
CA GLU A 35 21.31 -43.09 20.03
C GLU A 35 21.43 -43.61 18.60
N TYR A 36 20.40 -44.32 18.11
CA TYR A 36 20.32 -44.74 16.71
C TYR A 36 20.27 -43.55 15.77
N ALA A 37 19.45 -42.52 16.04
CA ALA A 37 19.37 -41.32 15.20
C ALA A 37 20.71 -40.59 15.05
N PHE A 38 21.53 -40.54 16.11
CA PHE A 38 22.88 -39.98 16.07
C PHE A 38 23.94 -40.89 15.45
N SER A 39 23.61 -42.16 15.23
CA SER A 39 24.53 -43.12 14.64
C SER A 39 24.78 -42.81 13.15
N PRO A 40 26.01 -42.97 12.65
CA PRO A 40 26.28 -42.91 11.21
C PRO A 40 25.53 -44.01 10.43
N LYS A 41 25.08 -45.08 11.10
CA LYS A 41 24.31 -46.17 10.48
C LYS A 41 22.84 -45.82 10.22
N SER A 42 22.31 -44.77 10.83
CA SER A 42 20.90 -44.39 10.69
C SER A 42 20.68 -43.56 9.43
N THR A 43 20.43 -44.20 8.30
CA THR A 43 20.30 -43.49 7.03
C THR A 43 18.93 -42.81 6.86
N ASN A 44 17.89 -43.31 7.55
CA ASN A 44 16.52 -42.85 7.36
C ASN A 44 15.71 -42.87 8.68
N PRO A 45 16.01 -41.99 9.65
CA PRO A 45 15.16 -41.80 10.81
C PRO A 45 13.79 -41.26 10.38
N SER A 46 12.73 -41.55 11.16
CA SER A 46 11.40 -41.00 10.86
C SER A 46 11.40 -39.48 11.00
N ILE A 47 10.56 -38.81 10.19
CA ILE A 47 10.40 -37.35 10.25
C ILE A 47 9.99 -36.90 11.67
N ASP A 48 9.15 -37.68 12.35
CA ASP A 48 8.76 -37.39 13.74
C ASP A 48 9.97 -37.39 14.70
N THR A 49 10.86 -38.38 14.60
CA THR A 49 12.10 -38.42 15.39
C THR A 49 13.01 -37.24 15.05
N VAL A 50 13.16 -36.92 13.77
CA VAL A 50 13.98 -35.79 13.29
C VAL A 50 13.46 -34.46 13.83
N VAL A 51 12.15 -34.23 13.78
CA VAL A 51 11.50 -33.01 14.27
C VAL A 51 11.63 -32.90 15.79
N ARG A 52 11.35 -33.98 16.53
CA ARG A 52 11.43 -33.98 18.00
C ARG A 52 12.85 -33.69 18.50
N ILE A 53 13.86 -34.34 17.93
CA ILE A 53 15.27 -34.11 18.28
C ILE A 53 15.71 -32.70 17.88
N SER A 54 15.35 -32.24 16.67
CA SER A 54 15.76 -30.91 16.19
C SER A 54 15.10 -29.78 17.00
N ARG A 55 13.85 -29.96 17.41
CA ARG A 55 13.13 -29.05 18.31
C ARG A 55 13.85 -28.93 19.65
N GLU A 56 14.23 -30.06 20.24
CA GLU A 56 14.90 -30.11 21.54
C GLU A 56 16.32 -29.53 21.50
N LEU A 57 17.02 -29.72 20.40
CA LEU A 57 18.37 -29.18 20.19
C LEU A 57 18.37 -27.77 19.59
N HIS A 58 17.19 -27.18 19.39
CA HIS A 58 17.01 -25.87 18.74
C HIS A 58 17.73 -25.74 17.38
N VAL A 59 17.78 -26.84 16.61
CA VAL A 59 18.39 -26.86 15.28
C VAL A 59 17.31 -26.64 14.23
N SER A 60 17.51 -25.63 13.37
CA SER A 60 16.59 -25.35 12.27
C SER A 60 16.68 -26.42 11.17
N LEU A 61 15.56 -27.11 10.94
CA LEU A 61 15.40 -28.00 9.79
C LEU A 61 15.32 -27.19 8.49
N ASP A 62 14.65 -26.05 8.52
CA ASP A 62 14.46 -25.21 7.34
C ASP A 62 15.78 -24.69 6.78
N GLU A 63 16.75 -24.40 7.66
CA GLU A 63 18.09 -23.98 7.26
C GLU A 63 18.91 -25.15 6.71
N THR A 64 18.73 -26.36 7.27
CA THR A 64 19.50 -27.54 6.87
C THR A 64 19.02 -28.12 5.54
N PHE A 65 17.72 -28.08 5.28
CA PHE A 65 17.06 -28.59 4.07
C PHE A 65 16.68 -27.48 3.08
N GLY A 66 16.98 -26.21 3.38
CA GLY A 66 16.71 -25.07 2.50
C GLY A 66 15.22 -24.81 2.21
N ILE A 67 14.31 -25.31 3.05
CA ILE A 67 12.85 -25.31 2.82
C ILE A 67 12.29 -23.88 2.74
N LEU A 68 12.82 -22.98 3.57
CA LEU A 68 12.43 -21.57 3.64
C LEU A 68 13.55 -20.64 3.18
N SER A 69 14.38 -21.05 2.23
CA SER A 69 15.13 -20.05 1.45
C SER A 69 14.26 -19.64 0.26
N PRO A 70 13.37 -18.63 0.39
CA PRO A 70 12.98 -17.90 -0.80
C PRO A 70 14.29 -17.47 -1.42
N SER A 71 14.57 -17.93 -2.64
CA SER A 71 15.72 -17.42 -3.38
C SER A 71 15.63 -15.91 -3.24
N GLY A 72 16.65 -15.21 -2.73
CA GLY A 72 16.53 -13.76 -2.49
C GLY A 72 16.07 -12.97 -3.71
N ARG A 73 16.19 -13.60 -4.90
CA ARG A 73 15.61 -13.19 -6.18
C ARG A 73 14.07 -13.10 -6.19
N ALA A 74 13.34 -14.00 -5.54
CA ALA A 74 11.88 -14.01 -5.48
C ALA A 74 11.34 -12.88 -4.60
N GLU A 75 11.92 -12.64 -3.42
CA GLU A 75 11.51 -11.53 -2.53
C GLU A 75 11.86 -10.17 -3.12
N THR A 76 13.04 -10.03 -3.72
CA THR A 76 13.45 -8.79 -4.37
C THR A 76 12.65 -8.49 -5.64
N GLU A 77 12.24 -9.52 -6.37
CA GLU A 77 11.34 -9.35 -7.53
C GLU A 77 9.92 -9.00 -7.10
N LEU A 78 9.40 -9.62 -6.04
CA LEU A 78 8.08 -9.27 -5.49
C LEU A 78 8.06 -7.83 -4.97
N ALA A 79 9.10 -7.42 -4.22
CA ALA A 79 9.23 -6.05 -3.74
C ALA A 79 9.35 -5.02 -4.89
N ARG A 80 10.02 -5.39 -5.98
CA ARG A 80 10.10 -4.55 -7.19
C ARG A 80 8.77 -4.46 -7.92
N GLN A 81 8.04 -5.57 -8.04
CA GLN A 81 6.71 -5.58 -8.62
C GLN A 81 5.75 -4.71 -7.81
N ASP A 82 5.74 -4.84 -6.49
CA ASP A 82 4.93 -4.02 -5.61
C ASP A 82 5.29 -2.54 -5.72
N ALA A 83 6.58 -2.19 -5.69
CA ALA A 83 7.03 -0.81 -5.87
C ALA A 83 6.59 -0.22 -7.22
N SER A 84 6.67 -1.01 -8.29
CA SER A 84 6.25 -0.61 -9.62
C SER A 84 4.72 -0.43 -9.72
N HIS A 85 3.96 -1.30 -9.05
CA HIS A 85 2.51 -1.24 -9.00
C HIS A 85 2.03 0.01 -8.24
N TRP A 86 2.64 0.29 -7.09
CA TRP A 86 2.35 1.50 -6.31
C TRP A 86 2.72 2.78 -7.06
N LYS A 87 3.85 2.79 -7.77
CA LYS A 87 4.27 3.93 -8.59
C LYS A 87 3.28 4.20 -9.74
N SER A 88 2.85 3.16 -10.44
CA SER A 88 1.87 3.30 -11.53
C SER A 88 0.51 3.83 -11.03
N ARG A 89 0.03 3.33 -9.88
CA ARG A 89 -1.17 3.84 -9.20
C ARG A 89 -1.05 5.32 -8.84
N TYR A 90 0.10 5.73 -8.30
CA TYR A 90 0.34 7.13 -7.94
C TYR A 90 0.36 8.04 -9.17
N GLU A 91 1.08 7.66 -10.22
CA GLU A 91 1.14 8.44 -11.46
C GLU A 91 -0.23 8.56 -12.13
N SER A 92 -1.06 7.52 -12.09
CA SER A 92 -2.44 7.59 -12.58
C SER A 92 -3.28 8.57 -11.76
N ALA A 93 -3.24 8.47 -10.43
CA ALA A 93 -4.00 9.36 -9.56
C ALA A 93 -3.61 10.83 -9.74
N VAL A 94 -2.32 11.12 -9.94
CA VAL A 94 -1.84 12.48 -10.21
C VAL A 94 -2.41 13.03 -11.52
N ARG A 95 -2.43 12.22 -12.59
CA ARG A 95 -3.02 12.60 -13.88
C ARG A 95 -4.51 12.88 -13.75
N ASP A 96 -5.24 12.03 -13.02
CA ASP A 96 -6.68 12.20 -12.81
C ASP A 96 -6.99 13.50 -12.05
N ILE A 97 -6.17 13.85 -11.06
CA ILE A 97 -6.30 15.11 -10.31
C ILE A 97 -6.06 16.32 -11.20
N GLU A 98 -5.02 16.31 -12.04
CA GLU A 98 -4.72 17.45 -12.94
C GLU A 98 -5.80 17.60 -14.02
N TYR A 99 -6.32 16.48 -14.53
CA TYR A 99 -7.46 16.47 -15.45
C TYR A 99 -8.72 17.04 -14.80
N LEU A 100 -9.13 16.53 -13.64
CA LEU A 100 -10.30 17.02 -12.91
C LEU A 100 -10.18 18.51 -12.58
N ARG A 101 -8.99 18.97 -12.18
CA ARG A 101 -8.73 20.39 -11.92
C ARG A 101 -8.94 21.24 -13.17
N THR A 102 -8.48 20.78 -14.33
CA THR A 102 -8.66 21.47 -15.61
C THR A 102 -10.14 21.51 -16.00
N VAL A 103 -10.85 20.38 -15.88
CA VAL A 103 -12.29 20.29 -16.17
C VAL A 103 -13.09 21.23 -15.26
N ILE A 104 -12.80 21.25 -13.96
CA ILE A 104 -13.47 22.14 -12.99
C ILE A 104 -13.20 23.61 -13.33
N LEU A 105 -11.99 23.97 -13.75
CA LEU A 105 -11.68 25.33 -14.19
C LEU A 105 -12.46 25.72 -15.45
N MET A 106 -12.51 24.84 -16.46
CA MET A 106 -13.26 25.09 -17.69
C MET A 106 -14.76 25.23 -17.41
N LEU A 107 -15.32 24.37 -16.55
CA LEU A 107 -16.71 24.46 -16.11
C LEU A 107 -16.99 25.78 -15.37
N GLY A 108 -16.08 26.21 -14.50
CA GLY A 108 -16.17 27.50 -13.81
C GLY A 108 -16.22 28.69 -14.78
N VAL A 109 -15.34 28.71 -15.79
CA VAL A 109 -15.32 29.75 -16.84
C VAL A 109 -16.62 29.72 -17.64
N PHE A 110 -17.09 28.54 -18.03
CA PHE A 110 -18.37 28.38 -18.75
C PHE A 110 -19.54 28.96 -17.94
N CYS A 111 -19.63 28.65 -16.64
CA CYS A 111 -20.63 29.23 -15.76
C CYS A 111 -20.54 30.76 -15.72
N CYS A 112 -19.33 31.34 -15.62
CA CYS A 112 -19.17 32.80 -15.66
C CYS A 112 -19.66 33.42 -16.97
N VAL A 113 -19.38 32.79 -18.12
CA VAL A 113 -19.87 33.27 -19.42
C VAL A 113 -21.40 33.27 -19.48
N VAL A 114 -22.03 32.21 -18.97
CA VAL A 114 -23.50 32.12 -18.89
C VAL A 114 -24.05 33.23 -17.99
N VAL A 115 -23.45 33.48 -16.83
CA VAL A 115 -23.85 34.57 -15.93
C VAL A 115 -23.76 35.93 -16.62
N ILE A 116 -22.65 36.23 -17.28
CA ILE A 116 -22.45 37.48 -18.01
C ILE A 116 -23.49 37.62 -19.13
N TRP A 117 -23.78 36.54 -19.85
CA TRP A 117 -24.80 36.51 -20.89
C TRP A 117 -26.20 36.78 -20.34
N CYS A 118 -26.59 36.13 -19.23
CA CYS A 118 -27.86 36.38 -18.55
C CYS A 118 -28.01 37.84 -18.11
N VAL A 119 -26.96 38.42 -17.50
CA VAL A 119 -26.95 39.84 -17.10
C VAL A 119 -27.04 40.74 -18.33
N THR A 120 -26.37 40.40 -19.44
CA THR A 120 -26.41 41.20 -20.67
C THR A 120 -27.81 41.17 -21.31
N LEU A 121 -28.46 40.02 -21.34
CA LEU A 121 -29.84 39.89 -21.83
C LEU A 121 -30.82 40.69 -20.98
N ASP A 122 -30.66 40.66 -19.66
CA ASP A 122 -31.47 41.44 -18.73
C ASP A 122 -31.33 42.96 -18.93
N VAL A 123 -30.10 43.44 -19.19
CA VAL A 123 -29.85 44.87 -19.50
C VAL A 123 -30.43 45.28 -20.86
N ARG A 124 -30.42 44.38 -21.85
CA ARG A 124 -30.84 44.66 -23.24
C ARG A 124 -32.34 44.47 -23.48
N CYS A 125 -32.99 43.59 -22.72
CA CYS A 125 -34.40 43.25 -22.86
C CYS A 125 -35.14 43.51 -21.54
N ALA A 126 -35.71 44.71 -21.39
CA ALA A 126 -36.41 45.12 -20.18
C ALA A 126 -37.70 44.33 -19.91
N ASP A 127 -38.37 43.81 -20.95
CA ASP A 127 -39.64 43.08 -20.82
C ASP A 127 -39.49 41.62 -20.36
N ILE A 128 -38.25 41.08 -20.35
CA ILE A 128 -37.93 39.71 -19.90
C ILE A 128 -36.99 39.77 -18.65
N GLY A 129 -36.83 40.97 -18.08
CA GLY A 129 -35.76 41.28 -17.14
C GLY A 129 -35.94 40.71 -15.72
N PHE A 130 -34.97 39.90 -15.30
CA PHE A 130 -34.74 39.36 -13.96
C PHE A 130 -34.45 40.44 -12.89
N PHE A 131 -33.92 41.62 -13.27
CA PHE A 131 -33.53 42.70 -12.33
C PHE A 131 -34.45 43.93 -12.37
N ARG A 132 -35.28 44.11 -13.40
CA ARG A 132 -36.14 45.31 -13.57
C ARG A 132 -37.64 45.01 -13.52
N GLY A 133 -38.06 43.75 -13.41
CA GLY A 133 -39.43 43.35 -13.10
C GLY A 133 -39.76 43.40 -11.61
N GLU A 134 -41.02 43.10 -11.24
CA GLU A 134 -41.43 42.97 -9.84
C GLU A 134 -40.50 42.02 -9.07
N TRP A 135 -40.12 42.39 -7.85
CA TRP A 135 -39.24 41.63 -6.97
C TRP A 135 -39.92 40.33 -6.52
N ASN A 136 -39.94 39.34 -7.40
CA ASN A 136 -40.44 38.01 -7.09
C ASN A 136 -39.37 37.24 -6.29
N PHE A 137 -39.79 36.43 -5.33
CA PHE A 137 -38.91 35.62 -4.48
C PHE A 137 -37.92 34.77 -5.32
N VAL A 138 -38.38 34.28 -6.47
CA VAL A 138 -37.58 33.51 -7.43
C VAL A 138 -36.43 34.33 -8.02
N ALA A 139 -36.67 35.61 -8.31
CA ALA A 139 -35.65 36.51 -8.85
C ALA A 139 -34.56 36.79 -7.81
N VAL A 140 -34.96 37.09 -6.57
CA VAL A 140 -34.02 37.31 -5.46
C VAL A 140 -33.20 36.05 -5.17
N PHE A 141 -33.84 34.89 -5.11
CA PHE A 141 -33.16 33.62 -4.84
C PHE A 141 -32.08 33.30 -5.89
N SER A 142 -32.41 33.44 -7.16
CA SER A 142 -31.48 33.18 -8.27
C SER A 142 -30.32 34.19 -8.29
N MET A 143 -30.55 35.47 -7.98
CA MET A 143 -29.45 36.42 -7.82
C MET A 143 -28.48 36.05 -6.69
N VAL A 144 -29.02 35.59 -5.56
CA VAL A 144 -28.20 35.10 -4.46
C VAL A 144 -27.40 33.87 -4.90
N CYS A 145 -28.02 32.93 -5.62
CA CYS A 145 -27.31 31.78 -6.18
C CYS A 145 -26.20 32.19 -7.15
N PHE A 146 -26.42 33.19 -8.00
CA PHE A 146 -25.40 33.71 -8.92
C PHE A 146 -24.26 34.43 -8.20
N ALA A 147 -24.57 35.22 -7.17
CA ALA A 147 -23.56 35.87 -6.33
C ALA A 147 -22.70 34.83 -5.60
N ILE A 148 -23.32 33.77 -5.06
CA ILE A 148 -22.61 32.66 -4.44
C ILE A 148 -21.75 31.92 -5.47
N ALA A 149 -22.28 31.62 -6.66
CA ALA A 149 -21.52 30.96 -7.72
C ALA A 149 -20.30 31.79 -8.15
N ALA A 150 -20.47 33.10 -8.36
CA ALA A 150 -19.39 34.02 -8.69
C ALA A 150 -18.33 34.08 -7.57
N PHE A 151 -18.76 34.18 -6.31
CA PHE A 151 -17.87 34.18 -5.16
C PHE A 151 -17.08 32.86 -5.05
N MET A 152 -17.73 31.72 -5.26
CA MET A 152 -17.11 30.41 -5.27
C MET A 152 -16.05 30.29 -6.37
N VAL A 153 -16.32 30.81 -7.57
CA VAL A 153 -15.33 30.85 -8.66
C VAL A 153 -14.13 31.73 -8.29
N VAL A 154 -14.36 32.92 -7.72
CA VAL A 154 -13.27 33.82 -7.29
C VAL A 154 -12.40 33.17 -6.20
N LEU A 155 -13.02 32.58 -5.18
CA LEU A 155 -12.29 31.84 -4.13
C LEU A 155 -11.49 30.69 -4.73
N PHE A 156 -12.04 30.01 -5.73
CA PHE A 156 -11.36 28.91 -6.40
C PHE A 156 -10.14 29.39 -7.20
N ILE A 157 -10.26 30.47 -7.97
CA ILE A 157 -9.15 31.10 -8.70
C ILE A 157 -8.04 31.52 -7.72
N ILE A 158 -8.41 32.17 -6.60
CA ILE A 158 -7.44 32.58 -5.57
C ILE A 158 -6.74 31.36 -4.96
N ARG A 159 -7.48 30.28 -4.68
CA ARG A 159 -6.91 29.04 -4.13
C ARG A 159 -5.96 28.37 -5.13
N VAL A 160 -6.31 28.35 -6.42
CA VAL A 160 -5.47 27.85 -7.51
C VAL A 160 -4.18 28.68 -7.63
N TYR A 161 -4.28 30.00 -7.58
CA TYR A 161 -3.13 30.91 -7.65
C TYR A 161 -2.21 30.75 -6.44
N ARG A 162 -2.77 30.71 -5.22
CA ARG A 162 -2.01 30.45 -3.98
C ARG A 162 -1.27 29.12 -4.03
N ARG A 163 -1.93 28.05 -4.51
CA ARG A 163 -1.33 26.72 -4.63
C ARG A 163 -0.20 26.68 -5.66
N HIS A 164 -0.34 27.40 -6.79
CA HIS A 164 0.75 27.56 -7.75
C HIS A 164 1.95 28.30 -7.16
N ARG A 165 1.72 29.34 -6.35
CA ARG A 165 2.79 30.08 -5.69
C ARG A 165 3.53 29.23 -4.67
N GLN A 166 2.83 28.41 -3.89
CA GLN A 166 3.44 27.49 -2.93
C GLN A 166 4.34 26.45 -3.62
N ARG A 167 3.86 25.83 -4.71
CA ARG A 167 4.68 24.88 -5.50
C ARG A 167 5.93 25.50 -6.12
N LYS A 168 5.92 26.81 -6.42
CA LYS A 168 7.11 27.50 -6.93
C LYS A 168 8.16 27.76 -5.83
N GLY A 169 7.73 27.97 -4.58
CA GLY A 169 8.65 28.19 -3.46
C GLY A 169 9.21 26.92 -2.82
N GLU A 170 8.67 25.74 -3.13
CA GLU A 170 9.22 24.44 -2.69
C GLU A 170 10.28 23.87 -3.67
N ASN A 171 10.38 24.44 -4.88
CA ASN A 171 11.30 24.00 -5.93
C ASN A 171 12.52 24.93 -6.11
N GLU A 172 12.65 25.96 -5.28
CA GLU A 172 13.83 26.83 -5.14
C GLU A 172 14.59 26.46 -3.85
#